data_AF-R5IJR9-F1
#
_entry.id   AF-R5IJR9-F1
#
_cell.length_a   1.000
_cell.length_b   1.000
_cell.length_c   1.000
_cell.angle_alpha   90.00
_cell.angle_beta   90.00
_cell.angle_gamma   90.00
#
_symmetry.space_group_name_H-M   'P 1'
#
loop_
_entity.id
_entity.type
_entity.pdbx_description
1 polymer ?
#
loop_
_entity_poly.entity_id
_entity_poly.type
_entity_poly.pdbx_seq_one_letter_code
_entity_poly.pdbx_strand_id
1 'polypeptide(L)'
;MFAIVLAALDRSGSVLPILCAMAVHELAHIVMMLACGGQVRRLTLRFADLQIAASGLGYRQELLSALAGPLVNLICGAAFCMQRPSFAAYSLMLGIYNLLPVWPLDGGRVLRCALLARLPITQAEHISEIVSFAACAVLLLIGVFLTFFRKSGLWPLGTAAYLTVRLLMLARRTDAVQ
;
A
#
# COMPACT_ATOMS: atom_id res chain seq x y z
N MET A 1 2.66 15.30 -13.30
CA MET A 1 2.03 16.05 -14.42
C MET A 1 0.68 15.46 -14.82
N PHE A 2 0.56 14.15 -15.10
CA PHE A 2 -0.71 13.53 -15.53
C PHE A 2 -1.83 13.51 -14.46
N ALA A 3 -1.50 13.34 -13.17
CA ALA A 3 -2.46 13.41 -12.06
C ALA A 3 -3.13 14.79 -11.91
N ILE A 4 -2.37 15.87 -12.17
CA ILE A 4 -2.87 17.25 -12.14
C ILE A 4 -3.79 17.50 -13.35
N VAL A 5 -3.46 16.92 -14.51
CA VAL A 5 -4.31 16.97 -15.71
C VAL A 5 -5.61 16.19 -15.50
N LEU A 6 -5.56 15.01 -14.88
CA LEU A 6 -6.77 14.25 -14.50
C LEU A 6 -7.61 15.00 -13.47
N ALA A 7 -7.00 15.68 -12.49
CA ALA A 7 -7.72 16.51 -11.53
C ALA A 7 -8.37 17.73 -12.19
N ALA A 8 -7.71 18.33 -13.18
CA ALA A 8 -8.24 19.45 -13.96
C ALA A 8 -9.34 19.04 -14.95
N LEU A 9 -9.36 17.77 -15.38
CA LEU A 9 -10.36 17.21 -16.30
C LEU A 9 -11.51 16.48 -15.58
N ASP A 10 -11.40 16.19 -14.28
CA ASP A 10 -12.43 15.50 -13.52
C ASP A 10 -13.59 16.43 -13.14
N ARG A 11 -14.69 16.35 -13.89
CA ARG A 11 -15.97 17.02 -13.55
C ARG A 11 -16.67 16.42 -12.33
N SER A 12 -16.20 15.27 -11.82
CA SER A 12 -16.84 14.51 -10.74
C SER A 12 -16.39 14.96 -9.33
N GLY A 13 -15.31 15.74 -9.22
CA GLY A 13 -14.77 16.25 -7.95
C GLY A 13 -14.10 15.19 -7.06
N SER A 14 -13.94 13.96 -7.56
CA SER A 14 -13.43 12.79 -6.82
C SER A 14 -11.90 12.65 -6.88
N VAL A 15 -11.25 13.19 -7.90
CA VAL A 15 -9.79 13.08 -8.05
C VAL A 15 -9.05 13.86 -6.96
N LEU A 16 -9.54 15.04 -6.58
CA LEU A 16 -8.87 15.87 -5.57
C LEU A 16 -8.74 15.17 -4.20
N PRO A 17 -9.81 14.59 -3.62
CA PRO A 17 -9.71 13.78 -2.41
C PRO A 17 -8.72 12.62 -2.49
N ILE A 18 -8.64 11.92 -3.64
CA ILE A 18 -7.70 10.81 -3.85
C ILE A 18 -6.26 11.33 -3.82
N LEU A 19 -5.98 12.41 -4.53
CA LEU A 19 -4.64 13.01 -4.55
C LEU A 19 -4.24 13.53 -3.17
N CYS A 20 -5.16 14.13 -2.43
CA CYS A 20 -4.91 14.53 -1.05
C CYS A 20 -4.59 13.31 -0.17
N ALA A 21 -5.35 12.21 -0.28
CA ALA A 21 -5.11 11.00 0.50
C ALA A 21 -3.74 10.36 0.17
N MET A 22 -3.38 10.31 -1.11
CA MET A 22 -2.07 9.85 -1.54
C MET A 22 -0.95 10.78 -1.04
N ALA A 23 -1.13 12.10 -1.13
CA ALA A 23 -0.13 13.05 -0.66
C ALA A 23 0.10 12.94 0.86
N VAL A 24 -0.98 12.81 1.64
CA VAL A 24 -0.92 12.62 3.10
C VAL A 24 -0.19 11.31 3.44
N HIS A 25 -0.49 10.23 2.71
CA HIS A 25 0.17 8.93 2.86
C HIS A 25 1.69 9.02 2.67
N GLU A 26 2.12 9.59 1.55
CA GLU A 26 3.54 9.69 1.21
C GLU A 26 4.29 10.65 2.12
N LEU A 27 3.64 11.76 2.50
CA LEU A 27 4.21 12.70 3.45
C LEU A 27 4.47 12.02 4.80
N ALA A 28 3.57 11.15 5.26
CA ALA A 28 3.76 10.41 6.50
C ALA A 28 4.99 9.50 6.47
N HIS A 29 5.25 8.80 5.36
CA HIS A 29 6.49 8.04 5.19
C HIS A 29 7.72 8.93 5.26
N ILE A 30 7.74 10.04 4.53
CA ILE A 30 8.87 10.97 4.49
C ILE A 30 9.14 11.54 5.89
N VAL A 31 8.11 12.04 6.56
CA VAL A 31 8.21 12.61 7.92
C VAL A 31 8.76 11.57 8.89
N MET A 32 8.25 10.33 8.86
CA MET A 32 8.73 9.28 9.75
C MET A 32 10.17 8.87 9.45
N MET A 33 10.57 8.79 8.18
CA MET A 33 11.96 8.51 7.80
C MET A 33 12.92 9.58 8.31
N LEU A 34 12.57 10.85 8.14
CA LEU A 34 13.38 11.97 8.63
C LEU A 34 13.44 11.98 10.17
N ALA A 35 12.33 11.70 10.85
CA ALA A 35 12.28 11.59 12.31
C ALA A 35 13.14 10.42 12.84
N CYS A 36 13.26 9.33 12.08
CA CYS A 36 14.15 8.21 12.39
C CYS A 36 15.63 8.45 12.03
N GLY A 37 15.99 9.64 11.54
CA GLY A 37 17.37 9.97 11.12
C GLY A 37 17.78 9.37 9.78
N GLY A 38 16.81 8.86 9.00
CA GLY A 38 17.05 8.31 7.67
C GLY A 38 17.30 9.39 6.63
N GLN A 39 18.18 9.11 5.67
CA GLN A 39 18.39 9.97 4.51
C GLN A 39 17.50 9.49 3.35
N VAL A 40 16.61 10.36 2.88
CA VAL A 40 15.82 10.14 1.67
C VAL A 40 16.73 10.28 0.46
N ARG A 41 17.32 9.18 -0.03
CA ARG A 41 18.28 9.23 -1.15
C ARG A 41 17.61 9.31 -2.52
N ARG A 42 16.39 8.77 -2.65
CA ARG A 42 15.64 8.79 -3.90
C ARG A 42 14.15 8.74 -3.63
N LEU A 43 13.42 9.73 -4.15
CA LEU A 43 11.96 9.75 -4.26
C LEU A 43 11.61 9.37 -5.69
N THR A 44 11.36 8.09 -5.95
CA THR A 44 10.95 7.66 -7.29
C THR A 44 9.44 7.74 -7.39
N LEU A 45 8.91 8.88 -7.86
CA LEU A 45 7.50 9.08 -8.18
C LEU A 45 7.11 8.25 -9.43
N ARG A 46 6.68 7.00 -9.26
CA ARG A 46 6.16 6.18 -10.36
C ARG A 46 4.67 5.96 -10.18
N PHE A 47 3.85 6.85 -10.74
CA PHE A 47 2.39 6.80 -11.02
C PHE A 47 1.38 6.23 -9.97
N ALA A 48 1.79 5.37 -9.04
CA ALA A 48 1.02 4.76 -7.95
C ALA A 48 1.93 4.13 -6.86
N ASP A 49 3.26 4.31 -6.91
CA ASP A 49 4.21 3.68 -5.99
C ASP A 49 5.43 4.63 -5.77
N LEU A 50 5.74 4.91 -4.51
CA LEU A 50 6.82 5.81 -4.10
C LEU A 50 7.91 4.98 -3.43
N GLN A 51 8.91 4.58 -4.21
CA GLN A 51 10.05 3.86 -3.64
C GLN A 51 10.98 4.88 -2.98
N ILE A 52 11.03 4.83 -1.64
CA ILE A 52 11.99 5.58 -0.85
C ILE A 52 13.15 4.66 -0.48
N ALA A 53 14.29 4.86 -1.14
CA ALA A 53 15.54 4.22 -0.75
C ALA A 53 16.11 5.01 0.44
N ALA A 54 15.97 4.47 1.65
CA ALA A 54 16.60 5.00 2.85
C ALA A 54 17.87 4.19 3.16
N SER A 55 19.02 4.87 3.23
CA SER A 55 20.27 4.27 3.73
C SER A 55 20.50 4.69 5.17
N GLY A 56 20.89 3.76 6.03
CA GLY A 56 21.24 4.04 7.44
C GLY A 56 20.10 3.86 8.45
N LEU A 57 18.94 3.35 8.04
CA LEU A 57 17.88 2.93 8.96
C LEU A 57 18.09 1.47 9.39
N GLY A 58 17.88 1.18 10.67
CA GLY A 58 17.74 -0.20 11.13
C GLY A 58 16.36 -0.77 10.77
N TYR A 59 16.21 -2.10 10.85
CA TYR A 59 14.96 -2.79 10.51
C TYR A 59 13.73 -2.27 11.27
N ARG A 60 13.91 -1.81 12.52
CA ARG A 60 12.83 -1.24 13.34
C ARG A 60 12.37 0.12 12.79
N GLN A 61 13.31 0.97 12.39
CA GLN A 61 12.99 2.27 11.82
C GLN A 61 12.35 2.14 10.43
N GLU A 62 12.80 1.18 9.62
CA GLU A 62 12.18 0.88 8.34
C GLU A 62 10.74 0.37 8.52
N LEU A 63 10.51 -0.51 9.49
CA LEU A 63 9.17 -0.98 9.87
C LEU A 63 8.26 0.17 10.30
N LEU A 64 8.75 1.06 11.17
CA LEU A 64 7.98 2.22 11.62
C LEU A 64 7.66 3.19 10.48
N SER A 65 8.63 3.40 9.58
CA SER A 65 8.43 4.21 8.40
C SER A 65 7.38 3.60 7.47
N ALA A 66 7.45 2.29 7.19
CA ALA A 66 6.48 1.60 6.34
C ALA A 66 5.07 1.60 6.97
N LEU A 67 4.93 1.60 8.30
CA LEU A 67 3.63 1.75 8.95
C LEU A 67 3.07 3.18 8.91
N ALA A 68 3.92 4.19 8.77
CA ALA A 68 3.50 5.59 8.91
C ALA A 68 2.42 6.00 7.91
N GLY A 69 2.61 5.71 6.62
CA GLY A 69 1.63 6.00 5.57
C GLY A 69 0.26 5.38 5.83
N PRO A 70 0.16 4.04 5.97
CA PRO A 70 -1.11 3.36 6.24
C PRO A 70 -1.80 3.87 7.51
N LEU A 71 -1.06 4.05 8.61
CA LEU A 71 -1.63 4.48 9.88
C LEU A 71 -2.16 5.91 9.84
N VAL A 72 -1.42 6.85 9.24
CA VAL A 72 -1.89 8.24 9.09
C VAL A 72 -3.16 8.27 8.25
N ASN A 73 -3.23 7.48 7.18
CA ASN A 73 -4.44 7.36 6.37
C ASN A 73 -5.65 6.80 7.12
N LEU A 74 -5.44 5.82 8.01
CA LEU A 74 -6.51 5.30 8.86
C LEU A 74 -6.99 6.35 9.88
N ILE A 75 -6.06 7.08 10.50
CA ILE A 75 -6.37 8.15 11.46
C ILE A 75 -7.12 9.28 10.76
N CYS A 76 -6.62 9.77 9.62
CA CYS A 76 -7.29 10.80 8.82
C CYS A 76 -8.67 10.32 8.33
N GLY A 77 -8.75 9.06 7.90
CA GLY A 77 -9.99 8.42 7.51
C GLY A 77 -11.06 8.44 8.60
N ALA A 78 -10.69 8.04 9.82
CA ALA A 78 -11.59 8.07 10.97
C ALA A 78 -11.93 9.50 11.42
N ALA A 79 -10.94 10.41 11.47
CA ALA A 79 -11.13 11.77 11.95
C ALA A 79 -12.02 12.62 11.03
N PHE A 80 -11.91 12.44 9.71
CA PHE A 80 -12.65 13.24 8.73
C PHE A 80 -13.90 12.56 8.20
N CYS A 81 -14.33 11.42 8.78
CA CYS A 81 -15.46 10.63 8.27
C CYS A 81 -16.77 11.44 8.15
N MET A 82 -17.03 12.34 9.10
CA MET A 82 -18.24 13.18 9.10
C MET A 82 -18.07 14.49 8.31
N GLN A 83 -16.85 15.03 8.24
CA GLN A 83 -16.60 16.36 7.65
C GLN A 83 -16.33 16.27 6.14
N ARG A 84 -15.56 15.27 5.72
CA ARG A 84 -15.11 15.07 4.33
C ARG A 84 -15.23 13.57 3.98
N PRO A 85 -16.45 13.05 3.81
CA PRO A 85 -16.69 11.61 3.64
C PRO A 85 -15.94 11.01 2.44
N SER A 86 -15.81 11.76 1.33
CA SER A 86 -15.06 11.29 0.15
C SER A 86 -13.57 11.11 0.45
N PHE A 87 -12.93 12.10 1.08
CA PHE A 87 -11.51 12.00 1.48
C PHE A 87 -11.29 10.91 2.51
N ALA A 88 -12.19 10.81 3.49
CA ALA A 88 -12.14 9.79 4.52
C ALA A 88 -12.23 8.38 3.93
N ALA A 89 -13.16 8.14 3.00
CA ALA A 89 -13.31 6.86 2.33
C ALA A 89 -12.05 6.47 1.54
N TYR A 90 -11.48 7.39 0.75
CA TYR A 90 -10.25 7.10 0.01
C TYR A 90 -9.03 6.91 0.92
N SER A 91 -8.93 7.69 2.01
CA SER A 91 -7.85 7.54 3.00
C SER A 91 -7.94 6.17 3.69
N LEU A 92 -9.13 5.77 4.16
CA LEU A 92 -9.35 4.44 4.74
C LEU A 92 -9.02 3.34 3.73
N MET A 93 -9.51 3.46 2.50
CA MET A 93 -9.27 2.46 1.46
C MET A 93 -7.78 2.32 1.16
N LEU A 94 -7.06 3.44 1.00
CA LEU A 94 -5.62 3.44 0.72
C LEU A 94 -4.82 2.89 1.90
N GLY A 95 -5.19 3.24 3.14
CA GLY A 95 -4.57 2.70 4.34
C GLY A 95 -4.77 1.20 4.51
N ILE A 96 -6.01 0.70 4.35
CA ILE A 96 -6.32 -0.74 4.42
C ILE A 96 -5.60 -1.50 3.31
N TYR A 97 -5.63 -0.98 2.08
CA TYR A 97 -4.97 -1.60 0.94
C TYR A 97 -3.46 -1.73 1.17
N ASN A 98 -2.78 -0.64 1.56
CA ASN A 98 -1.34 -0.66 1.79
C ASN A 98 -0.94 -1.46 3.04
N LEU A 99 -1.85 -1.77 3.96
CA LEU A 99 -1.58 -2.65 5.10
C LEU A 99 -1.67 -4.15 4.78
N LEU A 100 -2.13 -4.51 3.58
CA LEU A 100 -2.15 -5.92 3.16
C LEU A 100 -0.73 -6.51 3.22
N PRO A 101 -0.56 -7.74 3.77
CA PRO A 101 0.74 -8.38 3.91
C PRO A 101 1.20 -9.00 2.59
N VAL A 102 1.26 -8.17 1.54
CA VAL A 102 1.64 -8.56 0.18
C VAL A 102 2.78 -7.67 -0.29
N TRP A 103 3.92 -8.26 -0.64
CA TRP A 103 5.01 -7.53 -1.25
C TRP A 103 4.61 -7.04 -2.67
N PRO A 104 4.88 -5.78 -3.07
CA PRO A 104 5.70 -4.75 -2.42
C PRO A 104 4.94 -3.69 -1.60
N LEU A 105 3.68 -3.94 -1.23
CA LEU A 105 2.90 -3.00 -0.40
C LEU A 105 3.56 -2.77 0.96
N ASP A 106 3.21 -1.67 1.63
CA ASP A 106 3.80 -1.30 2.91
C ASP A 106 3.61 -2.37 4.00
N GLY A 107 2.47 -3.06 4.04
CA GLY A 107 2.21 -4.18 4.94
C GLY A 107 3.13 -5.37 4.67
N GLY A 108 3.45 -5.63 3.39
CA GLY A 108 4.48 -6.59 2.99
C GLY A 108 5.87 -6.17 3.43
N ARG A 109 6.21 -4.87 3.31
CA ARG A 109 7.48 -4.30 3.78
C ARG A 109 7.62 -4.39 5.30
N VAL A 110 6.56 -4.12 6.04
CA VAL A 110 6.48 -4.26 7.50
C VAL A 110 6.72 -5.71 7.91
N LEU A 111 6.05 -6.66 7.25
CA LEU A 111 6.24 -8.08 7.50
C LEU A 111 7.69 -8.50 7.24
N ARG A 112 8.25 -8.11 6.09
CA ARG A 112 9.65 -8.40 5.73
C ARG A 112 10.62 -7.85 6.77
N CYS A 113 10.47 -6.58 7.18
CA CYS A 113 11.32 -5.96 8.21
C CYS A 113 11.19 -6.65 9.57
N ALA A 114 9.97 -7.06 9.95
CA ALA A 114 9.73 -7.78 11.20
C ALA A 114 10.39 -9.17 11.17
N LEU A 115 10.38 -9.85 10.03
CA LEU A 115 11.04 -11.14 9.84
C LEU A 115 12.56 -10.98 9.81
N LEU A 116 13.10 -9.99 9.09
CA LEU A 116 14.54 -9.68 9.04
C LEU A 116 15.12 -9.31 10.41
N ALA A 117 14.31 -8.79 11.32
CA ALA A 117 14.73 -8.53 12.69
C ALA A 117 15.00 -9.81 13.51
N ARG A 118 14.54 -10.99 13.05
CA ARG A 118 14.65 -12.27 13.79
C ARG A 118 15.21 -13.43 12.98
N LEU A 119 15.21 -13.35 11.65
CA LEU A 119 15.54 -14.44 10.74
C LEU A 119 16.61 -13.99 9.74
N PRO A 120 17.42 -14.94 9.23
CA PRO A 120 18.31 -14.68 8.10
C PRO A 120 17.52 -14.27 6.86
N ILE A 121 18.16 -13.46 6.01
CA ILE A 121 17.54 -12.82 4.83
C ILE A 121 16.79 -13.83 3.96
N THR A 122 17.42 -14.96 3.64
CA THR A 122 16.82 -15.99 2.77
C THR A 122 15.52 -16.56 3.32
N GLN A 123 15.41 -16.75 4.63
CA GLN A 123 14.19 -17.22 5.27
C GLN A 123 13.12 -16.12 5.33
N ALA A 124 13.53 -14.88 5.61
CA ALA A 124 12.62 -13.75 5.65
C ALA A 124 11.96 -13.47 4.28
N GLU A 125 12.73 -13.54 3.18
CA GLU A 125 12.19 -13.43 1.82
C GLU A 125 11.21 -14.56 1.54
N HIS A 126 11.60 -15.81 1.79
CA HIS A 126 10.76 -16.96 1.47
C HIS A 126 9.42 -16.94 2.24
N ILE A 127 9.46 -16.59 3.53
CA ILE A 127 8.23 -16.44 4.32
C ILE A 127 7.39 -15.27 3.81
N SER A 128 8.01 -14.15 3.44
CA SER A 128 7.30 -12.99 2.89
C SER A 128 6.59 -13.32 1.58
N GLU A 129 7.21 -14.11 0.71
CA GLU A 129 6.61 -14.62 -0.53
C GLU A 129 5.41 -15.54 -0.25
N ILE A 130 5.56 -16.50 0.67
CA ILE A 130 4.49 -17.43 1.05
C ILE A 130 3.30 -16.65 1.60
N VAL A 131 3.53 -15.68 2.50
CA VAL A 131 2.47 -14.87 3.08
C VAL A 131 1.79 -14.01 2.01
N SER A 132 2.57 -13.43 1.09
CA SER A 132 2.03 -12.65 -0.03
C SER A 132 1.11 -13.50 -0.92
N PHE A 133 1.54 -14.72 -1.24
CA PHE A 133 0.75 -15.66 -2.03
C PHE A 133 -0.52 -16.10 -1.30
N ALA A 134 -0.40 -16.44 0.00
CA ALA A 134 -1.54 -16.82 0.83
C ALA A 134 -2.57 -15.68 0.93
N ALA A 135 -2.13 -14.43 1.13
CA ALA A 135 -3.00 -13.28 1.17
C ALA A 135 -3.73 -13.05 -0.16
N CYS A 136 -3.04 -13.20 -1.30
CA CYS A 136 -3.67 -13.15 -2.63
C CYS A 136 -4.72 -14.26 -2.82
N ALA A 137 -4.41 -15.49 -2.41
CA ALA A 137 -5.34 -16.61 -2.48
C ALA A 137 -6.59 -16.36 -1.63
N VAL A 138 -6.44 -15.82 -0.41
CA VAL A 138 -7.56 -15.44 0.46
C VAL A 138 -8.42 -14.36 -0.20
N LEU A 139 -7.82 -13.33 -0.81
CA LEU A 139 -8.57 -12.29 -1.53
C LEU A 139 -9.38 -12.87 -2.70
N LEU A 140 -8.82 -13.81 -3.46
CA LEU A 140 -9.54 -14.53 -4.50
C LEU A 140 -10.70 -15.35 -3.95
N LEU A 141 -10.47 -16.11 -2.87
CA LEU A 141 -11.52 -16.92 -2.23
C LEU A 141 -12.66 -16.05 -1.71
N ILE A 142 -12.37 -14.88 -1.13
CA ILE A 142 -13.38 -13.90 -0.74
C ILE A 142 -14.15 -13.41 -1.96
N GLY A 143 -13.46 -13.08 -3.07
CA GLY A 143 -14.10 -12.66 -4.32
C GLY A 143 -15.04 -13.71 -4.90
N VAL A 144 -14.62 -14.99 -4.90
CA VAL A 144 -15.44 -16.14 -5.29
C VAL A 144 -16.64 -16.26 -4.35
N PHE A 145 -16.42 -16.24 -3.04
CA PHE A 145 -17.48 -16.39 -2.05
C PHE A 145 -18.56 -15.30 -2.21
N LEU A 146 -18.17 -14.03 -2.36
CA LEU A 146 -19.11 -12.93 -2.58
C LEU A 146 -19.88 -13.08 -3.90
N THR A 147 -19.23 -13.56 -4.95
CA THR A 147 -19.86 -13.77 -6.26
C THR A 147 -20.94 -14.85 -6.20
N PHE A 148 -20.63 -16.01 -5.62
CA PHE A 148 -21.53 -17.17 -5.63
C PHE A 148 -22.56 -17.15 -4.49
N PHE A 149 -22.18 -16.75 -3.27
CA PHE A 149 -23.07 -16.84 -2.10
C PHE A 149 -23.90 -15.56 -1.88
N ARG A 150 -23.34 -14.38 -2.18
CA ARG A 150 -24.06 -13.09 -2.02
C ARG A 150 -24.75 -12.62 -3.30
N LYS A 151 -24.70 -13.41 -4.39
CA LYS A 151 -25.22 -13.06 -5.73
C LYS A 151 -24.85 -11.64 -6.17
N SER A 152 -23.67 -11.17 -5.78
CA SER A 152 -23.25 -9.78 -6.05
C SER A 152 -22.90 -9.55 -7.53
N GLY A 153 -22.91 -10.60 -8.38
CA GLY A 153 -22.46 -10.54 -9.77
C GLY A 153 -20.97 -10.83 -9.90
N LEU A 154 -20.41 -10.75 -11.11
CA LEU A 154 -19.01 -11.11 -11.41
C LEU A 154 -17.98 -10.05 -10.98
N TRP A 155 -18.43 -8.85 -10.57
CA TRP A 155 -17.53 -7.74 -10.25
C TRP A 155 -16.58 -7.99 -9.07
N PRO A 156 -16.96 -8.67 -7.96
CA PRO A 156 -16.04 -8.92 -6.85
C PRO A 156 -14.92 -9.89 -7.28
N LEU A 157 -15.27 -10.92 -8.05
CA LEU A 157 -14.30 -11.84 -8.63
C LEU A 157 -13.35 -11.14 -9.60
N GLY A 158 -13.87 -10.28 -10.47
CA GLY A 158 -13.06 -9.46 -11.39
C GLY A 158 -12.09 -8.55 -10.65
N THR A 159 -12.53 -7.88 -9.58
CA THR A 159 -11.65 -7.04 -8.75
C THR A 159 -10.59 -7.85 -8.02
N ALA A 160 -10.95 -8.99 -7.43
CA ALA A 160 -9.99 -9.85 -6.73
C ALA A 160 -8.94 -10.43 -7.70
N ALA A 161 -9.36 -10.85 -8.90
CA ALA A 161 -8.45 -11.32 -9.94
C ALA A 161 -7.51 -10.21 -10.43
N TYR A 162 -8.05 -9.02 -10.71
CA TYR A 162 -7.25 -7.87 -11.11
C TYR A 162 -6.22 -7.49 -10.04
N LEU A 163 -6.64 -7.40 -8.77
CA LEU A 163 -5.75 -7.08 -7.66
C LEU A 163 -4.65 -8.14 -7.51
N THR A 164 -5.01 -9.41 -7.58
CA THR A 164 -4.04 -10.51 -7.47
C THR A 164 -3.01 -10.47 -8.60
N VAL A 165 -3.46 -10.31 -9.85
CA VAL A 165 -2.57 -10.20 -11.00
C VAL A 165 -1.66 -8.98 -10.87
N ARG A 166 -2.20 -7.83 -10.46
CA ARG A 166 -1.43 -6.60 -10.25
C ARG A 166 -0.36 -6.78 -9.17
N LEU A 167 -0.70 -7.41 -8.04
CA LEU A 167 0.22 -7.67 -6.93
C LEU A 167 1.34 -8.63 -7.36
N LEU A 168 1.01 -9.70 -8.10
CA LEU A 168 2.00 -10.62 -8.66
C LEU A 168 2.92 -9.94 -9.69
N MET A 169 2.39 -9.06 -10.54
CA MET A 169 3.20 -8.28 -11.48
C MET A 169 4.13 -7.29 -10.77
N LEU A 170 3.66 -6.68 -9.68
CA LEU A 170 4.45 -5.77 -8.86
C LEU A 170 5.60 -6.51 -8.18
N ALA A 171 5.34 -7.68 -7.59
CA ALA A 171 6.35 -8.54 -6.99
C ALA A 171 7.47 -8.92 -7.99
N ARG A 172 7.10 -9.45 -9.15
CA ARG A 172 8.07 -9.82 -10.22
C ARG A 172 8.91 -8.67 -10.74
N ARG A 173 8.40 -7.43 -10.70
CA ARG A 173 9.14 -6.25 -11.17
C ARG A 173 10.18 -5.75 -10.16
N THR A 174 9.95 -5.97 -8.88
CA THR A 174 10.93 -5.60 -7.85
C THR A 174 12.12 -6.55 -7.80
N ASP A 175 11.90 -7.84 -8.07
CA ASP A 175 12.98 -8.86 -8.15
C ASP A 175 13.95 -8.61 -9.31
N ALA A 176 13.48 -7.95 -10.38
CA ALA A 176 14.29 -7.62 -11.54
C ALA A 176 15.18 -6.37 -11.37
N VAL A 177 15.04 -5.64 -10.25
CA VAL A 177 15.71 -4.35 -10.00
C VAL A 177 16.67 -4.42 -8.80
N GLN A 178 16.58 -5.45 -7.95
CA GLN A 178 17.56 -5.73 -6.89
C GLN A 178 18.80 -6.45 -7.43
#